data_AF-A0A919F7H8-F1
#
_entry.id   AF-A0A919F7H8-F1
#
_cell.length_a   1.000
_cell.length_b   1.000
_cell.length_c   1.000
_cell.angle_alpha   90.00
_cell.angle_beta   90.00
_cell.angle_gamma   90.00
#
_symmetry.space_group_name_H-M   'P 1'
#
loop_
_entity.id
_entity.type
_entity.pdbx_description
1 polymer ?
#
loop_
_entity_poly.entity_id
_entity_poly.type
_entity_poly.pdbx_seq_one_letter_code
_entity_poly.pdbx_strand_id
1 'polypeptide(L)'
;MTLLSFVVVLAVVGFAVYIGMKLFPMYQEYYSVRTAMKSLANEPGSGDMDPGKVQDLFFRRLYINYSENVKKDDVKFERIDGGWRMKVAYEVRRPLVGNLDVVGKFESTQDLTRRGGEQ
;
A
#
# COMPACT_ATOMS: atom_id res chain seq x y z
N MET A 1 1.48 -31.36 29.59
CA MET A 1 0.83 -31.24 28.27
C MET A 1 0.16 -32.56 27.95
N THR A 2 -1.15 -32.57 27.69
CA THR A 2 -1.85 -33.74 27.13
C THR A 2 -1.81 -33.67 25.60
N LEU A 3 -1.92 -34.81 24.89
CA LEU A 3 -1.92 -34.82 23.42
C LEU A 3 -3.02 -33.91 22.85
N LEU A 4 -4.18 -33.86 23.50
CA LEU A 4 -5.26 -32.95 23.14
C LEU A 4 -4.86 -31.47 23.29
N SER A 5 -4.21 -31.09 24.40
CA SER A 5 -3.72 -29.70 24.58
C SER A 5 -2.67 -29.31 23.54
N PHE A 6 -1.84 -30.25 23.11
CA PHE A 6 -0.81 -30.01 22.09
C PHE A 6 -1.45 -29.78 20.71
N VAL A 7 -2.42 -30.61 20.33
CA VAL A 7 -3.14 -30.47 19.05
C VAL A 7 -3.91 -29.16 18.97
N VAL A 8 -4.57 -28.74 20.06
CA VAL A 8 -5.29 -27.45 20.10
C VAL A 8 -4.32 -26.28 19.88
N VAL A 9 -3.16 -26.29 20.54
CA VAL A 9 -2.14 -25.25 20.34
C VAL A 9 -1.65 -25.23 18.90
N LEU A 10 -1.38 -26.38 18.30
CA LEU A 10 -0.97 -26.46 16.90
C LEU A 10 -2.04 -25.91 15.94
N ALA A 11 -3.33 -26.17 16.20
CA ALA A 11 -4.41 -25.64 15.40
C ALA A 11 -4.45 -24.10 15.44
N VAL A 12 -4.30 -23.50 16.62
CA VAL A 12 -4.26 -22.03 16.78
C VAL A 12 -3.03 -21.44 16.10
N VAL A 13 -1.85 -22.03 16.28
CA VAL A 13 -0.61 -21.58 15.63
C VAL A 13 -0.72 -21.70 14.11
N GLY A 14 -1.23 -22.82 13.60
CA GLY A 14 -1.43 -23.03 12.16
C GLY A 14 -2.38 -22.00 11.56
N PHE A 15 -3.47 -21.69 12.25
CA PHE A 15 -4.40 -20.64 11.83
C PHE A 15 -3.76 -19.24 11.85
N ALA A 16 -2.96 -18.93 12.86
CA ALA A 16 -2.23 -17.66 12.93
C ALA A 16 -1.19 -17.52 11.81
N VAL A 17 -0.42 -18.57 11.53
CA VAL A 17 0.53 -18.61 10.41
C VAL A 17 -0.20 -18.46 9.08
N TYR A 18 -1.35 -19.13 8.91
CA TYR A 18 -2.18 -19.01 7.71
C TYR A 18 -2.64 -17.57 7.45
N ILE A 19 -3.16 -16.88 8.47
CA ILE A 19 -3.50 -15.46 8.39
C ILE A 19 -2.26 -14.63 8.05
N GLY A 20 -1.13 -14.89 8.74
CA GLY A 20 0.13 -14.20 8.50
C GLY A 20 0.59 -14.28 7.04
N MET A 21 0.48 -15.46 6.41
CA MET A 21 0.80 -15.64 4.99
C MET A 21 -0.11 -14.82 4.05
N LYS A 22 -1.37 -14.57 4.43
CA LYS A 22 -2.29 -13.73 3.66
C LYS A 22 -2.02 -12.24 3.86
N LEU A 23 -1.69 -11.82 5.08
CA LEU A 23 -1.39 -10.44 5.41
C LEU A 23 -0.05 -9.97 4.83
N PHE A 24 0.95 -10.85 4.79
CA PHE A 24 2.29 -10.53 4.29
C PHE A 24 2.30 -9.83 2.91
N PRO A 25 1.70 -10.40 1.83
CA PRO A 25 1.67 -9.73 0.53
C PRO A 25 0.88 -8.42 0.54
N MET A 26 -0.13 -8.27 1.42
CA MET A 26 -0.90 -7.02 1.54
C MET A 26 -0.01 -5.88 2.07
N TYR A 27 0.83 -6.17 3.06
CA TYR A 27 1.79 -5.20 3.58
C TYR A 27 2.93 -4.93 2.59
N GLN A 28 3.40 -5.95 1.85
CA GLN A 28 4.39 -5.71 0.79
C GLN A 28 3.87 -4.73 -0.25
N GLU A 29 2.62 -4.90 -0.70
CA GLU A 29 1.99 -3.96 -1.64
C GLU A 29 1.91 -2.54 -1.07
N TYR A 30 1.54 -2.39 0.21
CA TYR A 30 1.56 -1.09 0.88
C TYR A 30 2.96 -0.44 0.91
N TYR A 31 4.00 -1.23 1.19
CA TYR A 31 5.38 -0.74 1.12
C TYR A 31 5.77 -0.31 -0.30
N SER A 32 5.36 -1.07 -1.32
CA SER A 32 5.55 -0.72 -2.73
C SER A 32 4.89 0.62 -3.07
N VAL A 33 3.65 0.86 -2.63
CA VAL A 33 2.94 2.13 -2.79
C VAL A 33 3.72 3.28 -2.15
N ARG A 34 4.08 3.13 -0.87
CA ARG A 34 4.85 4.14 -0.15
C ARG A 34 6.18 4.45 -0.82
N THR A 35 6.87 3.42 -1.31
CA THR A 35 8.17 3.56 -1.97
C THR A 35 8.02 4.28 -3.31
N ALA A 36 7.00 3.97 -4.10
CA ALA A 36 6.70 4.67 -5.35
C ALA A 36 6.36 6.15 -5.12
N MET A 37 5.54 6.45 -4.10
CA MET A 37 5.20 7.82 -3.70
C MET A 37 6.45 8.60 -3.26
N LYS A 38 7.27 8.02 -2.38
CA LYS A 38 8.52 8.65 -1.92
C LYS A 38 9.51 8.88 -3.06
N SER A 39 9.65 7.90 -3.95
CA SER A 39 10.48 8.04 -5.15
C SER A 39 10.01 9.20 -6.02
N LEU A 40 8.69 9.46 -6.10
CA LEU A 40 8.16 10.60 -6.88
C LEU A 40 8.42 11.93 -6.19
N ALA A 41 8.25 11.99 -4.87
CA ALA A 41 8.58 13.18 -4.10
C ALA A 41 10.04 13.60 -4.26
N ASN A 42 10.93 12.62 -4.41
CA ASN A 42 12.36 12.84 -4.60
C ASN A 42 12.76 13.17 -6.05
N GLU A 43 11.84 13.10 -7.01
CA GLU A 43 12.14 13.44 -8.41
C GLU A 43 12.20 14.96 -8.59
N PRO A 44 13.27 15.52 -9.19
CA PRO A 44 13.39 16.96 -9.39
C PRO A 44 12.20 17.52 -10.17
N GLY A 45 11.59 18.59 -9.65
CA GLY A 45 10.42 19.22 -10.29
C GLY A 45 9.11 18.44 -10.13
N SER A 46 9.04 17.41 -9.26
CA SER A 46 7.80 16.67 -8.98
C SER A 46 6.63 17.56 -8.55
N GLY A 47 6.90 18.63 -7.78
CA GLY A 47 5.89 19.62 -7.39
C GLY A 47 5.39 20.54 -8.51
N ASP A 48 6.07 20.58 -9.65
CA ASP A 48 5.67 21.36 -10.84
C ASP A 48 4.96 20.53 -11.90
N MET A 49 4.93 19.21 -11.74
CA MET A 49 4.27 18.33 -12.69
C MET A 49 2.75 18.45 -12.61
N ASP A 50 2.10 18.24 -13.75
CA ASP A 50 0.65 18.06 -13.82
C ASP A 50 0.23 16.80 -13.03
N PRO A 51 -0.85 16.83 -12.24
CA PRO A 51 -1.32 15.67 -11.47
C PRO A 51 -1.52 14.40 -12.29
N GLY A 52 -2.02 14.50 -13.53
CA GLY A 52 -2.21 13.36 -14.41
C GLY A 52 -0.89 12.72 -14.82
N LYS A 53 0.14 13.55 -15.06
CA LYS A 53 1.51 13.07 -15.33
C LYS A 53 2.13 12.41 -14.10
N VAL A 54 1.96 13.00 -12.92
CA VAL A 54 2.43 12.40 -11.65
C VAL A 54 1.76 11.04 -11.42
N GLN A 55 0.46 10.95 -11.67
CA GLN A 55 -0.29 9.71 -11.55
C GLN A 55 0.22 8.63 -12.50
N ASP A 56 0.49 8.96 -13.77
CA ASP A 56 1.06 8.02 -14.73
C ASP A 56 2.43 7.49 -14.28
N LEU A 57 3.32 8.39 -13.84
CA LEU A 57 4.63 8.01 -13.31
C LEU A 57 4.53 7.15 -12.05
N PHE A 58 3.55 7.44 -11.18
CA PHE A 58 3.26 6.62 -10.00
C PHE A 58 2.91 5.20 -10.41
N PHE A 59 1.94 5.01 -11.31
CA PHE A 59 1.52 3.68 -11.75
C PHE A 59 2.64 2.94 -12.49
N ARG A 60 3.45 3.65 -13.29
CA ARG A 60 4.61 3.04 -13.94
C ARG A 60 5.63 2.48 -12.93
N ARG A 61 5.88 3.20 -11.84
CA ARG A 61 6.76 2.73 -10.75
C ARG A 61 6.11 1.65 -9.90
N LEU A 62 4.81 1.74 -9.69
CA LEU A 62 4.06 0.78 -8.90
C LEU A 62 3.94 -0.57 -9.60
N TYR A 63 3.75 -0.58 -10.93
CA TYR A 63 3.68 -1.80 -11.75
C TYR A 63 4.98 -2.62 -11.70
N ILE A 64 6.13 -1.94 -11.59
CA ILE A 64 7.44 -2.60 -11.37
C ILE A 64 7.47 -3.33 -10.01
N ASN A 65 6.67 -2.89 -9.05
CA ASN A 65 6.65 -3.39 -7.67
C ASN A 65 5.42 -4.27 -7.34
N TYR A 66 4.73 -4.82 -8.34
CA TYR A 66 3.66 -5.84 -8.22
C TYR A 66 2.39 -5.42 -7.43
N SER A 67 1.93 -4.17 -7.51
CA SER A 67 0.60 -3.83 -6.96
C SER A 67 -0.52 -4.20 -7.93
N GLU A 68 -1.44 -5.04 -7.47
CA GLU A 68 -2.60 -5.48 -8.25
C GLU A 68 -3.91 -4.81 -7.80
N ASN A 69 -3.95 -4.23 -6.59
CA ASN A 69 -5.19 -3.75 -5.98
C ASN A 69 -5.39 -2.24 -6.10
N VAL A 70 -4.32 -1.46 -6.29
CA VAL A 70 -4.40 0.00 -6.40
C VAL A 70 -4.90 0.41 -7.77
N LYS A 71 -5.99 1.18 -7.81
CA LYS A 71 -6.61 1.72 -9.03
C LYS A 71 -6.40 3.22 -9.13
N LYS A 72 -6.61 3.77 -10.33
CA LYS A 72 -6.49 5.21 -10.57
C LYS A 72 -7.38 6.04 -9.64
N ASP A 73 -8.59 5.56 -9.37
CA ASP A 73 -9.58 6.25 -8.53
C ASP A 73 -9.20 6.28 -7.03
N ASP A 74 -8.27 5.42 -6.62
CA ASP A 74 -7.73 5.39 -5.25
C ASP A 74 -6.69 6.51 -5.01
N VAL A 75 -6.27 7.19 -6.08
CA VAL A 75 -5.27 8.26 -6.05
C VAL A 75 -5.95 9.62 -6.17
N LYS A 76 -5.68 10.49 -5.19
CA LYS A 76 -6.18 11.87 -5.15
C LYS A 76 -5.02 12.84 -5.02
N PHE A 77 -5.20 14.01 -5.63
CA PHE A 77 -4.26 15.12 -5.55
C PHE A 77 -4.94 16.34 -4.97
N GLU A 78 -4.29 16.96 -3.99
CA GLU A 78 -4.73 18.19 -3.35
C GLU A 78 -3.68 19.27 -3.59
N ARG A 79 -4.11 20.48 -3.94
CA ARG A 79 -3.19 21.61 -4.13
C ARG A 79 -2.70 22.08 -2.76
N ILE A 80 -1.39 22.21 -2.59
CA ILE A 80 -0.76 22.74 -1.37
C ILE A 80 0.18 23.89 -1.73
N ASP A 81 0.66 24.62 -0.72
CA ASP A 81 1.67 25.65 -0.95
C ASP A 81 2.96 25.01 -1.48
N GLY A 82 3.45 25.50 -2.61
CA GLY A 82 4.67 25.00 -3.23
C GLY A 82 4.59 23.63 -3.93
N GLY A 83 3.40 23.07 -4.17
CA GLY A 83 3.26 21.83 -4.96
C GLY A 83 1.91 21.11 -4.85
N TRP A 84 1.96 19.78 -4.79
CA TRP A 84 0.80 18.89 -4.71
C TRP A 84 0.94 17.91 -3.55
N ARG A 85 -0.16 17.60 -2.88
CA ARG A 85 -0.26 16.48 -1.94
C ARG A 85 -0.90 15.29 -2.64
N MET A 86 -0.17 14.20 -2.75
CA MET A 86 -0.66 12.94 -3.28
C MET A 86 -1.19 12.08 -2.14
N LYS A 87 -2.43 11.63 -2.23
CA LYS A 87 -3.07 10.71 -1.30
C LYS A 87 -3.48 9.44 -2.03
N VAL A 88 -3.10 8.28 -1.51
CA VAL A 88 -3.47 6.97 -2.04
C VAL A 88 -4.18 6.19 -0.95
N ALA A 89 -5.44 5.83 -1.17
CA ALA A 89 -6.26 5.11 -0.21
C ALA A 89 -7.03 3.98 -0.89
N TYR A 90 -6.80 2.73 -0.48
CA TYR A 90 -7.32 1.54 -1.13
C TYR A 90 -7.57 0.40 -0.13
N GLU A 91 -8.37 -0.58 -0.55
CA GLU A 91 -8.62 -1.81 0.21
C GLU A 91 -8.05 -3.02 -0.53
N VAL A 92 -7.38 -3.92 0.19
CA VAL A 92 -6.99 -5.24 -0.32
C VAL A 92 -7.86 -6.29 0.35
N ARG A 93 -8.57 -7.08 -0.45
CA ARG A 93 -9.40 -8.19 0.03
C ARG A 93 -8.81 -9.51 -0.40
N ARG A 94 -8.65 -10.44 0.53
CA ARG A 94 -8.19 -11.80 0.24
C ARG A 94 -9.11 -12.82 0.91
N PRO A 95 -9.47 -13.91 0.22
CA PRO A 95 -10.28 -14.98 0.81
C PRO A 95 -9.51 -15.67 1.94
N LEU A 96 -10.21 -15.95 3.03
CA LEU A 96 -9.71 -16.64 4.22
C LEU A 96 -10.25 -18.08 4.28
N VAL A 97 -11.49 -18.27 4.75
CA VAL A 97 -12.11 -19.60 4.89
C VAL A 97 -13.62 -19.50 4.68
N GLY A 98 -14.17 -20.39 3.86
CA GLY A 98 -15.58 -20.36 3.52
C GLY A 98 -15.98 -19.00 2.91
N ASN A 99 -16.91 -18.31 3.57
CA ASN A 99 -17.42 -16.99 3.20
C ASN A 99 -16.73 -15.83 3.94
N LEU A 100 -15.59 -16.08 4.60
CA LEU A 100 -14.82 -15.06 5.32
C LEU A 100 -13.66 -14.53 4.46
N ASP A 101 -13.52 -13.22 4.46
CA ASP A 101 -12.40 -12.49 3.84
C ASP A 101 -11.58 -11.74 4.89
N VAL A 102 -10.29 -11.58 4.63
CA VAL A 102 -9.46 -10.60 5.30
C VAL A 102 -9.41 -9.33 4.47
N VAL A 103 -9.64 -8.19 5.13
CA VAL A 103 -9.64 -6.86 4.48
C VAL A 103 -8.60 -5.99 5.16
N GLY A 104 -7.65 -5.49 4.36
CA GLY A 104 -6.68 -4.48 4.77
C GLY A 104 -7.06 -3.15 4.16
N LYS A 105 -7.15 -2.11 4.99
CA LYS A 105 -7.38 -0.74 4.53
C LYS A 105 -6.07 0.02 4.66
N PHE A 106 -5.60 0.55 3.54
CA PHE A 106 -4.31 1.22 3.46
C PHE A 106 -4.52 2.65 3.01
N GLU A 107 -3.86 3.57 3.69
CA GLU A 107 -3.84 4.99 3.36
C GLU A 107 -2.41 5.51 3.49
N SER A 108 -1.95 6.23 2.47
CA SER A 108 -0.66 6.91 2.50
C SER A 108 -0.77 8.26 1.82
N THR A 109 -0.06 9.24 2.38
CA THR A 109 0.00 10.61 1.88
C THR A 109 1.46 11.01 1.71
N GLN A 110 1.77 11.70 0.63
CA GLN A 110 3.10 12.22 0.34
C GLN A 110 2.99 13.58 -0.34
N ASP A 111 3.71 14.56 0.18
CA ASP A 111 3.79 15.88 -0.42
C ASP A 111 4.88 15.88 -1.51
N LEU A 112 4.54 16.48 -2.65
CA LEU A 112 5.36 16.66 -3.84
C LEU A 112 5.64 18.15 -3.97
N THR A 113 6.75 18.60 -3.39
CA THR A 113 7.12 20.01 -3.30
C THR A 113 8.32 20.35 -4.19
N ARG A 114 8.42 21.60 -4.63
CA ARG A 114 9.54 22.09 -5.45
C ARG A 114 10.91 21.99 -4.78
N ARG A 115 10.94 22.10 -3.45
CA ARG A 115 12.09 21.70 -2.64
C ARG A 115 11.87 20.22 -2.34
N GLY A 116 12.70 19.33 -2.88
CA GLY A 116 12.57 17.88 -2.69
C GLY A 116 12.33 17.54 -1.22
N GLY A 117 11.40 16.61 -0.96
CA GLY A 117 10.77 16.42 0.34
C GLY A 117 11.76 16.20 1.49
N GLU A 118 11.96 17.24 2.31
CA GLU A 118 12.36 17.10 3.71
C GLU A 118 11.09 17.12 4.56
N GLN A 119 10.56 15.92 4.84
CA GLN A 119 9.97 15.43 6.10
C GLN A 119 9.22 14.11 5.89
#